data_AF-A0A7V9KVT8-F1
#
_entry.id   AF-A0A7V9KVT8-F1
#
_cell.length_a   1.000
_cell.length_b   1.000
_cell.length_c   1.000
_cell.angle_alpha   90.00
_cell.angle_beta   90.00
_cell.angle_gamma   90.00
#
_symmetry.space_group_name_H-M   'P 1'
#
loop_
_entity.id
_entity.type
_entity.pdbx_description
1 polymer ?
#
loop_
_entity_poly.entity_id
_entity_poly.type
_entity_poly.pdbx_seq_one_letter_code
_entity_poly.pdbx_strand_id
1 'polypeptide(L)'
;MKRYLAVLVLGVALACVQTASPTSAATYAFHDEFSGTSLNTAVWTAETRSLGGVCSSASNVRVSGGYLRMTARQGSTADCPWVGSRLVTANKRYLGYGLVQARVKWNAAPGFWGGFVMFGKASGGSRLADGEIDTEIRDGMIHYRLWSVDSADRRCGIAIDKPNNSLDQWHTFGVNRQPSYTQFFLDGVKQATITKSQLLAKGCTWPFERRFSLVLSARAGGWGGTPDPAKFPVTALVDWVRQ
;
A
#
# COMPACT_ATOMS: atom_id res chain seq x y z
N MET A 1 -64.90 -9.95 47.16
CA MET A 1 -64.04 -10.46 46.07
C MET A 1 -63.83 -9.32 45.07
N LYS A 2 -62.57 -8.95 44.80
CA LYS A 2 -62.16 -7.67 44.19
C LYS A 2 -62.47 -7.61 42.69
N ARG A 3 -63.06 -6.49 42.25
CA ARG A 3 -63.27 -6.12 40.83
C ARG A 3 -61.98 -5.47 40.31
N TYR A 4 -61.46 -5.93 39.17
CA TYR A 4 -60.31 -5.30 38.50
C TYR A 4 -60.79 -4.61 37.21
N LEU A 5 -60.45 -3.32 37.11
CA LEU A 5 -60.68 -2.47 35.95
C LEU A 5 -59.51 -2.67 34.97
N ALA A 6 -59.80 -3.07 33.73
CA ALA A 6 -58.78 -3.19 32.69
C ALA A 6 -58.60 -1.83 32.00
N VAL A 7 -57.42 -1.24 32.12
CA VAL A 7 -57.02 -0.03 31.38
C VAL A 7 -56.30 -0.48 30.11
N LEU A 8 -56.86 -0.12 28.95
CA LEU A 8 -56.27 -0.37 27.64
C LEU A 8 -55.28 0.76 27.33
N VAL A 9 -53.98 0.45 27.30
CA VAL A 9 -52.94 1.41 26.87
C VAL A 9 -52.69 1.20 25.38
N LEU A 10 -53.13 2.15 24.55
CA LEU A 10 -52.83 2.17 23.12
C LEU A 10 -51.37 2.66 22.94
N GLY A 11 -50.46 1.76 22.61
CA GLY A 11 -49.08 2.11 22.27
C GLY A 11 -49.00 2.69 20.86
N VAL A 12 -48.65 3.97 20.75
CA VAL A 12 -48.31 4.60 19.46
C VAL A 12 -46.91 4.14 19.06
N ALA A 13 -46.81 3.29 18.03
CA ALA A 13 -45.53 2.92 17.44
C ALA A 13 -45.02 4.08 16.59
N LEU A 14 -44.02 4.82 17.09
CA LEU A 14 -43.25 5.78 16.29
C LEU A 14 -42.37 4.99 15.32
N ALA A 15 -42.81 4.87 14.06
CA ALA A 15 -41.96 4.38 12.99
C ALA A 15 -40.90 5.45 12.69
N CYS A 16 -39.68 5.24 13.18
CA CYS A 16 -38.54 6.07 12.84
C CYS A 16 -38.18 5.80 11.37
N VAL A 17 -38.61 6.69 10.47
CA VAL A 17 -38.19 6.65 9.06
C VAL A 17 -36.72 7.06 9.02
N GLN A 18 -35.83 6.06 9.00
CA GLN A 18 -34.41 6.29 8.73
C GLN A 18 -34.28 6.62 7.23
N THR A 19 -34.26 7.90 6.91
CA THR A 19 -33.78 8.34 5.60
C THR A 19 -32.26 8.11 5.57
N ALA A 20 -31.82 7.02 4.95
CA ALA A 20 -30.43 6.86 4.59
C ALA A 20 -30.07 8.00 3.62
N SER A 21 -29.22 8.93 4.08
CA SER A 21 -28.63 9.94 3.20
C SER A 21 -27.91 9.21 2.06
N PRO A 22 -28.12 9.60 0.79
CA PRO A 22 -27.37 9.03 -0.30
C PRO A 22 -25.90 9.41 -0.10
N THR A 23 -25.08 8.46 0.35
CA THR A 23 -23.64 8.58 0.28
C THR A 23 -23.31 8.77 -1.20
N SER A 24 -22.91 9.98 -1.60
CA SER A 24 -22.40 10.23 -2.93
C SER A 24 -21.36 9.15 -3.23
N ALA A 25 -21.63 8.31 -4.25
CA ALA A 25 -20.69 7.30 -4.66
C ALA A 25 -19.43 8.02 -5.15
N ALA A 26 -18.36 7.96 -4.37
CA ALA A 26 -17.09 8.57 -4.74
C ALA A 26 -16.67 8.00 -6.11
N THR A 27 -16.42 8.90 -7.07
CA THR A 27 -15.97 8.50 -8.41
C THR A 27 -14.45 8.42 -8.39
N TYR A 28 -13.91 7.22 -8.54
CA TYR A 28 -12.47 6.97 -8.62
C TYR A 28 -12.04 6.86 -10.09
N ALA A 29 -10.92 7.49 -10.46
CA ALA A 29 -10.27 7.29 -11.75
C ALA A 29 -9.66 5.87 -11.88
N PHE A 30 -9.39 5.25 -10.75
CA PHE A 30 -8.99 3.85 -10.64
C PHE A 30 -9.41 3.29 -9.29
N HIS A 31 -9.95 2.08 -9.28
CA HIS A 31 -10.06 1.32 -8.05
C HIS A 31 -9.93 -0.18 -8.30
N ASP A 32 -9.52 -0.90 -7.27
CA ASP A 32 -9.60 -2.35 -7.17
C ASP A 32 -9.99 -2.69 -5.73
N GLU A 33 -11.17 -3.28 -5.56
CA GLU A 33 -11.75 -3.64 -4.26
C GLU A 33 -11.47 -5.10 -3.90
N PHE A 34 -10.73 -5.83 -4.75
CA PHE A 34 -10.39 -7.25 -4.55
C PHE A 34 -11.58 -8.15 -4.17
N SER A 35 -12.78 -7.81 -4.66
CA SER A 35 -14.05 -8.48 -4.35
C SER A 35 -14.28 -9.78 -5.13
N GLY A 36 -13.44 -10.05 -6.13
CA GLY A 36 -13.49 -11.27 -6.92
C GLY A 36 -12.91 -12.51 -6.22
N THR A 37 -12.76 -13.58 -6.99
CA THR A 37 -12.16 -14.85 -6.54
C THR A 37 -10.73 -15.05 -7.04
N SER A 38 -10.21 -14.09 -7.82
CA SER A 38 -8.87 -14.14 -8.41
C SER A 38 -8.31 -12.73 -8.62
N LEU A 39 -6.99 -12.65 -8.83
CA LEU A 39 -6.32 -11.39 -9.12
C LEU A 39 -6.79 -10.83 -10.46
N ASN A 40 -7.15 -9.54 -10.51
CA ASN A 40 -7.44 -8.87 -11.76
C ASN A 40 -6.17 -8.73 -12.60
N THR A 41 -5.95 -9.67 -13.52
CA THR A 41 -4.74 -9.72 -14.35
C THR A 41 -4.72 -8.67 -15.46
N ALA A 42 -5.83 -7.97 -15.72
CA ALA A 42 -5.82 -6.80 -16.60
C ALA A 42 -5.12 -5.59 -15.95
N VAL A 43 -5.02 -5.57 -14.60
CA VAL A 43 -4.39 -4.49 -13.83
C VAL A 43 -3.06 -4.93 -13.25
N TRP A 44 -3.01 -6.13 -12.68
CA TRP A 44 -1.88 -6.58 -11.86
C TRP A 44 -1.12 -7.73 -12.51
N THR A 45 0.19 -7.73 -12.33
CA THR A 45 1.08 -8.87 -12.57
C THR A 45 1.67 -9.29 -11.23
N ALA A 46 1.37 -10.51 -10.78
CA ALA A 46 2.11 -11.12 -9.67
C ALA A 46 3.43 -11.66 -10.20
N GLU A 47 4.55 -11.25 -9.60
CA GLU A 47 5.88 -11.59 -10.09
C GLU A 47 6.43 -12.86 -9.41
N THR A 48 7.17 -13.65 -10.18
CA THR A 48 8.07 -14.69 -9.67
C THR A 48 9.48 -14.34 -10.08
N ARG A 49 10.29 -13.82 -9.15
CA ARG A 49 11.65 -13.34 -9.42
C ARG A 49 12.47 -13.20 -8.13
N SER A 50 13.79 -13.17 -8.28
CA SER A 50 14.73 -12.74 -7.25
C SER A 50 15.26 -11.33 -7.58
N LEU A 51 15.21 -10.40 -6.62
CA LEU A 51 15.75 -9.05 -6.75
C LEU A 51 16.58 -8.68 -5.53
N GLY A 52 17.89 -8.50 -5.73
CA GLY A 52 18.78 -8.03 -4.66
C GLY A 52 18.70 -8.90 -3.41
N GLY A 53 18.62 -10.23 -3.58
CA GLY A 53 18.49 -11.18 -2.47
C GLY A 53 17.09 -11.34 -1.88
N VAL A 54 16.06 -10.70 -2.45
CA VAL A 54 14.66 -10.89 -2.05
C VAL A 54 13.90 -11.64 -3.13
N CYS A 55 13.43 -12.84 -2.78
CA CYS A 55 12.65 -13.67 -3.70
C CYS A 55 11.15 -13.44 -3.54
N SER A 56 10.42 -13.56 -4.66
CA SER A 56 8.97 -13.45 -4.73
C SER A 56 8.40 -14.58 -5.57
N SER A 57 7.17 -15.00 -5.24
CA SER A 57 6.44 -15.99 -6.03
C SER A 57 5.00 -15.52 -6.23
N ALA A 58 4.49 -15.67 -7.45
CA ALA A 58 3.08 -15.41 -7.76
C ALA A 58 2.13 -16.28 -6.92
N SER A 59 2.56 -17.47 -6.48
CA SER A 59 1.78 -18.37 -5.62
C SER A 59 1.48 -17.82 -4.22
N ASN A 60 2.24 -16.81 -3.79
CA ASN A 60 2.04 -16.14 -2.51
C ASN A 60 1.05 -14.95 -2.59
N VAL A 61 0.55 -14.63 -3.79
CA VAL A 61 -0.46 -13.61 -4.05
C VAL A 61 -1.80 -14.29 -4.32
N ARG A 62 -2.83 -13.94 -3.54
CA ARG A 62 -4.19 -14.51 -3.68
C ARG A 62 -5.24 -13.43 -3.46
N VAL A 63 -6.35 -13.51 -4.18
CA VAL A 63 -7.55 -12.72 -3.88
C VAL A 63 -8.61 -13.67 -3.33
N SER A 64 -9.05 -13.44 -2.10
CA SER A 64 -10.10 -14.24 -1.48
C SER A 64 -10.72 -13.55 -0.26
N GLY A 65 -12.03 -13.73 -0.09
CA GLY A 65 -12.78 -13.17 1.04
C GLY A 65 -12.83 -11.64 1.03
N GLY A 66 -12.84 -11.02 -0.16
CA GLY A 66 -12.84 -9.57 -0.31
C GLY A 66 -11.49 -8.88 -0.10
N TYR A 67 -10.39 -9.63 -0.09
CA TYR A 67 -9.05 -9.10 0.15
C TYR A 67 -8.03 -9.62 -0.85
N LEU A 68 -7.07 -8.77 -1.21
CA LEU A 68 -5.77 -9.22 -1.69
C LEU A 68 -4.94 -9.67 -0.48
N ARG A 69 -4.36 -10.87 -0.59
CA ARG A 69 -3.53 -11.53 0.40
C ARG A 69 -2.12 -11.68 -0.16
N MET A 70 -1.14 -11.16 0.56
CA MET A 70 0.27 -11.20 0.21
C MET A 70 1.03 -11.92 1.30
N THR A 71 1.52 -13.12 1.01
CA THR A 71 2.24 -13.95 1.99
C THR A 71 3.75 -13.78 1.84
N ALA A 72 4.43 -13.64 2.98
CA ALA A 72 5.86 -13.88 3.12
C ALA A 72 6.07 -15.13 3.98
N ARG A 73 6.96 -16.01 3.54
CA ARG A 73 7.18 -17.32 4.16
C ARG A 73 8.62 -17.78 3.97
N GLN A 74 9.01 -18.80 4.73
CA GLN A 74 10.26 -19.51 4.44
C GLN A 74 10.25 -20.07 3.01
N GLY A 75 11.39 -19.94 2.36
CA GLY A 75 11.68 -20.60 1.11
C GLY A 75 12.42 -21.92 1.35
N SER A 76 12.74 -22.61 0.26
CA SER A 76 13.29 -23.96 0.28
C SER A 76 14.69 -24.05 -0.31
N THR A 77 15.28 -22.93 -0.73
CA THR A 77 16.59 -22.90 -1.39
C THR A 77 17.52 -21.91 -0.68
N ALA A 78 18.83 -22.13 -0.81
CA ALA A 78 19.84 -21.24 -0.24
C ALA A 78 19.77 -19.81 -0.83
N ASP A 79 19.44 -19.68 -2.11
CA ASP A 79 19.32 -18.38 -2.80
C ASP A 79 18.00 -17.66 -2.47
N CYS A 80 16.99 -18.42 -2.04
CA CYS A 80 15.69 -17.90 -1.62
C CYS A 80 15.31 -18.50 -0.27
N PRO A 81 16.01 -18.15 0.83
CA PRO A 81 15.69 -18.64 2.16
C PRO A 81 14.34 -18.10 2.65
N TRP A 82 13.90 -16.99 2.05
CA TRP A 82 12.60 -16.37 2.25
C TRP A 82 11.97 -16.05 0.90
N VAL A 83 10.67 -16.30 0.77
CA VAL A 83 9.90 -16.01 -0.44
C VAL A 83 8.70 -15.16 -0.06
N GLY A 84 8.66 -13.95 -0.59
CA GLY A 84 7.60 -12.98 -0.40
C GLY A 84 6.58 -12.96 -1.54
N SER A 85 5.84 -11.87 -1.58
CA SER A 85 4.87 -11.50 -2.60
C SER A 85 5.26 -10.15 -3.19
N ARG A 86 5.13 -10.03 -4.51
CA ARG A 86 5.27 -8.75 -5.21
C ARG A 86 4.31 -8.76 -6.39
N LEU A 87 3.52 -7.69 -6.49
CA LEU A 87 2.65 -7.47 -7.63
C LEU A 87 2.76 -6.03 -8.11
N VAL A 88 2.69 -5.86 -9.42
CA VAL A 88 2.98 -4.59 -10.11
C VAL A 88 1.91 -4.27 -11.13
N THR A 89 1.65 -2.98 -11.37
CA THR A 89 0.78 -2.53 -12.47
C THR A 89 1.56 -2.15 -13.74
N ALA A 90 2.90 -2.27 -13.71
CA ALA A 90 3.75 -1.94 -14.85
C ALA A 90 3.30 -2.66 -16.12
N ASN A 91 3.36 -1.96 -17.26
CA ASN A 91 2.88 -2.39 -18.58
C ASN A 91 1.35 -2.58 -18.71
N LYS A 92 0.57 -2.36 -17.63
CA LYS A 92 -0.89 -2.49 -17.62
C LYS A 92 -1.58 -1.18 -17.29
N ARG A 93 -1.15 -0.54 -16.21
CA ARG A 93 -1.71 0.75 -15.76
C ARG A 93 -0.63 1.63 -15.13
N TYR A 94 -0.62 2.89 -15.54
CA TYR A 94 0.19 3.95 -14.97
C TYR A 94 -0.72 5.08 -14.48
N LEU A 95 -0.50 5.52 -13.25
CA LEU A 95 -1.28 6.53 -12.54
C LEU A 95 -0.64 7.91 -12.73
N GLY A 96 -1.48 8.92 -12.98
CA GLY A 96 -1.06 10.32 -13.09
C GLY A 96 -0.90 11.00 -11.73
N TYR A 97 -1.01 12.34 -11.72
CA TYR A 97 -1.15 13.11 -10.48
C TYR A 97 -2.45 12.76 -9.74
N GLY A 98 -2.51 13.15 -8.47
CA GLY A 98 -3.62 12.86 -7.57
C GLY A 98 -3.21 11.96 -6.41
N LEU A 99 -4.20 11.63 -5.59
CA LEU A 99 -4.05 10.84 -4.37
C LEU A 99 -4.32 9.36 -4.68
N VAL A 100 -3.29 8.53 -4.58
CA VAL A 100 -3.42 7.07 -4.62
C VAL A 100 -3.44 6.57 -3.18
N GLN A 101 -4.41 5.74 -2.84
CA GLN A 101 -4.57 5.17 -1.50
C GLN A 101 -4.71 3.66 -1.55
N ALA A 102 -4.24 3.01 -0.49
CA ALA A 102 -4.48 1.60 -0.23
C ALA A 102 -4.80 1.38 1.25
N ARG A 103 -5.85 0.60 1.54
CA ARG A 103 -6.15 0.18 2.91
C ARG A 103 -5.53 -1.19 3.17
N VAL A 104 -4.56 -1.21 4.09
CA VAL A 104 -3.65 -2.35 4.30
C VAL A 104 -3.58 -2.72 5.78
N LYS A 105 -3.55 -4.02 6.06
CA LYS A 105 -3.18 -4.59 7.36
C LYS A 105 -1.93 -5.44 7.15
N TRP A 106 -0.78 -5.00 7.67
CA TRP A 106 0.49 -5.64 7.36
C TRP A 106 0.74 -6.93 8.14
N ASN A 107 0.21 -7.02 9.37
CA ASN A 107 0.51 -8.12 10.31
C ASN A 107 2.03 -8.31 10.49
N ALA A 108 2.78 -7.19 10.51
CA ALA A 108 4.24 -7.21 10.49
C ALA A 108 4.83 -7.93 11.71
N ALA A 109 5.92 -8.65 11.48
CA ALA A 109 6.76 -9.28 12.50
C ALA A 109 8.22 -8.84 12.28
N PRO A 110 9.14 -9.02 13.25
CA PRO A 110 10.57 -8.77 13.03
C PRO A 110 11.08 -9.46 11.76
N GLY A 111 11.82 -8.74 10.92
CA GLY A 111 12.27 -9.22 9.60
C GLY A 111 11.28 -9.03 8.46
N PHE A 112 10.06 -8.55 8.74
CA PHE A 112 9.06 -8.22 7.71
C PHE A 112 9.42 -6.92 6.99
N TRP A 113 9.13 -6.89 5.68
CA TRP A 113 9.30 -5.71 4.83
C TRP A 113 8.08 -5.52 3.92
N GLY A 114 7.21 -4.58 4.31
CA GLY A 114 6.05 -4.18 3.52
C GLY A 114 6.39 -3.06 2.54
N GLY A 115 5.74 -3.03 1.38
CA GLY A 115 5.91 -1.93 0.41
C GLY A 115 4.63 -1.55 -0.29
N PHE A 116 4.28 -0.26 -0.18
CA PHE A 116 3.38 0.49 -1.04
C PHE A 116 4.24 1.49 -1.82
N VAL A 117 4.69 1.05 -3.00
CA VAL A 117 5.78 1.70 -3.74
C VAL A 117 5.28 2.09 -5.13
N MET A 118 5.74 3.21 -5.67
CA MET A 118 5.45 3.63 -7.02
C MET A 118 6.74 3.83 -7.81
N PHE A 119 6.78 3.31 -9.04
CA PHE A 119 7.90 3.51 -9.97
C PHE A 119 7.46 4.29 -11.20
N GLY A 120 8.26 5.28 -11.59
CA GLY A 120 8.03 6.03 -12.83
C GLY A 120 8.03 5.12 -14.06
N LYS A 121 7.23 5.47 -15.07
CA LYS A 121 7.20 4.77 -16.35
C LYS A 121 8.59 4.82 -16.98
N ALA A 122 9.11 3.65 -17.36
CA ALA A 122 10.46 3.50 -17.89
C ALA A 122 10.77 4.47 -19.05
N SER A 123 11.94 5.13 -19.02
CA SER A 123 12.46 5.91 -20.16
C SER A 123 13.31 5.06 -21.12
N GLY A 124 13.76 3.89 -20.66
CA GLY A 124 14.88 3.16 -21.25
C GLY A 124 16.21 3.38 -20.49
N GLY A 125 16.26 4.32 -19.54
CA GLY A 125 17.40 4.53 -18.64
C GLY A 125 17.27 3.81 -17.29
N SER A 126 18.01 4.31 -16.29
CA SER A 126 17.98 3.80 -14.91
C SER A 126 16.60 4.00 -14.27
N ARG A 127 16.12 3.01 -13.50
CA ARG A 127 14.86 3.09 -12.75
C ARG A 127 14.84 4.28 -11.77
N LEU A 128 15.98 4.59 -11.16
CA LEU A 128 16.08 5.74 -10.26
C LEU A 128 15.94 7.06 -11.03
N ALA A 129 16.50 7.16 -12.23
CA ALA A 129 16.32 8.34 -13.08
C ALA A 129 14.86 8.53 -13.52
N ASP A 130 14.06 7.46 -13.50
CA ASP A 130 12.62 7.51 -13.74
C ASP A 130 11.78 7.88 -12.51
N GLY A 131 12.37 7.85 -11.31
CA GLY A 131 11.74 8.20 -10.04
C GLY A 131 11.14 7.00 -9.30
N GLU A 132 11.34 6.99 -7.98
CA GLU A 132 10.85 5.97 -7.06
C GLU A 132 10.25 6.66 -5.82
N ILE A 133 9.03 6.26 -5.45
CA ILE A 133 8.27 6.81 -4.32
C ILE A 133 7.93 5.66 -3.40
N ASP A 134 8.45 5.69 -2.18
CA ASP A 134 8.33 4.56 -1.25
C ASP A 134 7.49 4.94 -0.03
N THR A 135 6.54 4.07 0.30
CA THR A 135 6.01 3.91 1.65
C THR A 135 6.31 2.47 2.07
N GLU A 136 7.38 2.30 2.83
CA GLU A 136 7.86 0.97 3.24
C GLU A 136 7.76 0.78 4.75
N ILE A 137 7.46 -0.46 5.15
CA ILE A 137 7.20 -0.83 6.54
C ILE A 137 8.26 -1.80 7.02
N ARG A 138 8.90 -1.45 8.14
CA ARG A 138 9.91 -2.29 8.81
C ARG A 138 10.12 -1.82 10.25
N ASP A 139 10.46 -2.73 11.17
CA ASP A 139 10.97 -2.43 12.52
C ASP A 139 10.15 -1.38 13.30
N GLY A 140 8.82 -1.43 13.19
CA GLY A 140 7.93 -0.47 13.86
C GLY A 140 8.02 0.95 13.31
N MET A 141 8.47 1.11 12.06
CA MET A 141 8.62 2.38 11.36
C MET A 141 7.90 2.34 10.02
N ILE A 142 7.41 3.52 9.61
CA ILE A 142 7.04 3.82 8.24
C ILE A 142 8.16 4.67 7.63
N HIS A 143 8.67 4.22 6.51
CA HIS A 143 9.75 4.85 5.77
C HIS A 143 9.18 5.49 4.50
N TYR A 144 9.15 6.82 4.49
CA TYR A 144 8.76 7.60 3.33
C TYR A 144 10.01 8.01 2.55
N ARG A 145 10.06 7.69 1.26
CA ARG A 145 11.19 8.04 0.41
C ARG A 145 10.75 8.65 -0.90
N LEU A 146 11.61 9.53 -1.39
CA LEU A 146 11.54 10.04 -2.75
C LEU A 146 12.94 9.95 -3.35
N TRP A 147 13.14 8.95 -4.23
CA TRP A 147 14.43 8.67 -4.86
C TRP A 147 14.43 9.06 -6.33
N SER A 148 15.50 9.74 -6.73
CA SER A 148 15.86 10.02 -8.10
C SER A 148 17.38 9.85 -8.28
N VAL A 149 17.98 10.61 -9.18
CA VAL A 149 19.42 10.63 -9.43
C VAL A 149 19.98 12.04 -9.35
N ASP A 150 21.27 12.17 -9.08
CA ASP A 150 22.00 13.44 -9.26
C ASP A 150 22.47 13.63 -10.71
N SER A 151 23.26 14.69 -10.96
CA SER A 151 23.80 14.99 -12.30
C SER A 151 24.79 13.94 -12.83
N ALA A 152 25.27 13.01 -11.99
CA ALA A 152 26.17 11.93 -12.35
C ALA A 152 25.45 10.56 -12.38
N ASP A 153 24.12 10.56 -12.45
CA ASP A 153 23.25 9.37 -12.43
C ASP A 153 23.38 8.50 -11.16
N ARG A 154 23.84 9.08 -10.04
CA ARG A 154 23.95 8.38 -8.75
C ARG A 154 22.68 8.55 -7.93
N ARG A 155 22.33 7.55 -7.11
CA ARG A 155 21.16 7.60 -6.23
C ARG A 155 21.15 8.89 -5.39
N CYS A 156 20.08 9.66 -5.54
CA CYS A 156 19.85 10.90 -4.82
C CYS A 156 18.41 10.92 -4.30
N GLY A 157 18.15 11.54 -3.15
CA GLY A 157 16.76 11.61 -2.68
C GLY A 157 16.59 12.17 -1.28
N ILE A 158 15.36 12.08 -0.80
CA ILE A 158 14.95 12.48 0.54
C ILE A 158 14.32 11.29 1.25
N ALA A 159 14.70 11.11 2.52
CA ALA A 159 14.25 10.04 3.40
C ALA A 159 13.67 10.63 4.68
N ILE A 160 12.46 10.19 5.05
CA ILE A 160 11.76 10.59 6.26
C ILE A 160 11.22 9.34 6.96
N ASP A 161 11.55 9.17 8.23
CA ASP A 161 11.13 8.03 9.05
C ASP A 161 10.16 8.46 10.13
N LYS A 162 9.09 7.67 10.31
CA LYS A 162 8.07 7.91 11.33
C LYS A 162 7.83 6.62 12.12
N PRO A 163 7.89 6.64 13.46
CA PRO A 163 7.52 5.48 14.26
C PRO A 163 6.04 5.16 14.12
N ASN A 164 5.72 3.87 14.05
CA ASN A 164 4.36 3.36 14.10
C ASN A 164 4.36 1.92 14.63
N ASN A 165 3.72 1.72 15.79
CA ASN A 165 3.62 0.44 16.48
C ASN A 165 2.28 -0.30 16.27
N SER A 166 1.37 0.23 15.44
CA SER A 166 0.02 -0.32 15.23
C SER A 166 -0.21 -0.91 13.84
N LEU A 167 0.86 -1.21 13.09
CA LEU A 167 0.76 -1.70 11.70
C LEU A 167 0.21 -3.14 11.57
N ASP A 168 -0.14 -3.76 12.70
CA ASP A 168 -0.96 -4.96 12.79
C ASP A 168 -2.47 -4.67 12.64
N GLN A 169 -2.90 -3.39 12.62
CA GLN A 169 -4.27 -2.97 12.35
C GLN A 169 -4.47 -2.50 10.91
N TRP A 170 -5.73 -2.25 10.54
CA TRP A 170 -6.06 -1.66 9.24
C TRP A 170 -5.69 -0.18 9.22
N HIS A 171 -4.87 0.21 8.24
CA HIS A 171 -4.52 1.60 7.99
C HIS A 171 -4.69 1.97 6.52
N THR A 172 -5.06 3.21 6.24
CA THR A 172 -5.10 3.75 4.88
C THR A 172 -3.82 4.53 4.61
N PHE A 173 -2.96 3.96 3.77
CA PHE A 173 -1.77 4.64 3.25
C PHE A 173 -2.14 5.47 2.04
N GLY A 174 -1.54 6.64 1.89
CA GLY A 174 -1.80 7.52 0.76
C GLY A 174 -0.55 8.22 0.25
N VAL A 175 -0.48 8.38 -1.07
CA VAL A 175 0.53 9.19 -1.76
C VAL A 175 -0.20 10.17 -2.69
N ASN A 176 -0.14 11.46 -2.38
CA ASN A 176 -0.65 12.53 -3.24
C ASN A 176 0.50 13.16 -4.02
N ARG A 177 0.44 13.04 -5.34
CA ARG A 177 1.44 13.62 -6.24
C ARG A 177 0.86 14.84 -6.94
N GLN A 178 1.65 15.91 -6.95
CA GLN A 178 1.37 17.16 -7.65
C GLN A 178 2.63 17.61 -8.41
N PRO A 179 2.51 18.57 -9.34
CA PRO A 179 3.65 18.99 -10.16
C PRO A 179 4.88 19.44 -9.36
N SER A 180 4.68 20.03 -8.18
CA SER A 180 5.75 20.61 -7.35
C SER A 180 6.00 19.87 -6.04
N TYR A 181 5.25 18.80 -5.72
CA TYR A 181 5.43 18.06 -4.46
C TYR A 181 4.84 16.65 -4.48
N THR A 182 5.33 15.84 -3.54
CA THR A 182 4.73 14.57 -3.13
C THR A 182 4.40 14.62 -1.64
N GLN A 183 3.18 14.22 -1.27
CA GLN A 183 2.72 14.13 0.11
C GLN A 183 2.39 12.69 0.47
N PHE A 184 2.71 12.30 1.70
CA PHE A 184 2.42 10.98 2.25
C PHE A 184 1.36 11.09 3.35
N PHE A 185 0.46 10.12 3.40
CA PHE A 185 -0.65 10.08 4.35
C PHE A 185 -0.75 8.73 5.04
N LEU A 186 -1.21 8.77 6.28
CA LEU A 186 -1.66 7.62 7.06
C LEU A 186 -3.01 8.00 7.69
N ASP A 187 -4.05 7.21 7.41
CA ASP A 187 -5.41 7.39 7.92
C ASP A 187 -5.97 8.81 7.67
N GLY A 188 -5.68 9.36 6.49
CA GLY A 188 -6.09 10.72 6.10
C GLY A 188 -5.22 11.83 6.69
N VAL A 189 -4.30 11.52 7.61
CA VAL A 189 -3.38 12.48 8.22
C VAL A 189 -2.09 12.56 7.41
N LYS A 190 -1.71 13.76 6.98
CA LYS A 190 -0.47 14.02 6.25
C LYS A 190 0.75 13.81 7.16
N GLN A 191 1.62 12.88 6.77
CA GLN A 191 2.82 12.48 7.52
C GLN A 191 4.08 13.21 7.06
N ALA A 192 4.16 13.48 5.75
CA ALA A 192 5.31 14.13 5.13
C ALA A 192 4.92 14.90 3.87
N THR A 193 5.73 15.91 3.52
CA THR A 193 5.70 16.60 2.23
C THR A 193 7.15 16.73 1.75
N ILE A 194 7.41 16.31 0.52
CA ILE A 194 8.70 16.49 -0.14
C ILE A 194 8.45 17.31 -1.41
N THR A 195 9.09 18.47 -1.52
CA THR A 195 8.90 19.40 -2.64
C THR A 195 9.97 19.26 -3.71
N LYS A 196 9.64 19.71 -4.93
CA LYS A 196 10.58 19.86 -6.05
C LYS A 196 11.78 20.70 -5.66
N SER A 197 11.56 21.85 -5.01
CA SER A 197 12.63 22.72 -4.54
C SER A 197 13.57 22.04 -3.56
N GLN A 198 13.06 21.23 -2.62
CA GLN A 198 13.90 20.50 -1.67
C GLN A 198 14.79 19.46 -2.36
N LEU A 199 14.28 18.71 -3.35
CA LEU A 199 15.11 17.75 -4.10
C LEU A 199 16.16 18.45 -4.97
N LEU A 200 15.77 19.50 -5.69
CA LEU A 200 16.69 20.26 -6.55
C LEU A 200 17.81 20.92 -5.72
N ALA A 201 17.50 21.43 -4.53
CA ALA A 201 18.50 22.00 -3.61
C ALA A 201 19.52 20.97 -3.11
N LYS A 202 19.20 19.66 -3.14
CA LYS A 202 20.15 18.56 -2.86
C LYS A 202 20.95 18.13 -4.09
N GLY A 203 20.75 18.76 -5.24
CA GLY A 203 21.36 18.36 -6.51
C GLY A 203 20.70 17.13 -7.16
N CYS A 204 19.53 16.71 -6.67
CA CYS A 204 18.78 15.62 -7.29
C CYS A 204 17.93 16.11 -8.47
N THR A 205 17.58 15.23 -9.39
CA THR A 205 16.61 15.46 -10.46
C THR A 205 15.16 15.34 -9.97
N TRP A 206 14.21 15.87 -10.74
CA TRP A 206 12.76 15.76 -10.46
C TRP A 206 12.01 14.99 -11.57
N PRO A 207 12.05 13.65 -11.59
CA PRO A 207 11.33 12.84 -12.57
C PRO A 207 9.85 12.60 -12.21
N PHE A 208 9.34 13.23 -11.15
CA PHE A 208 8.01 12.96 -10.60
C PHE A 208 6.86 13.60 -11.37
N GLU A 209 7.12 14.12 -12.57
CA GLU A 209 6.09 14.59 -13.52
C GLU A 209 5.55 13.46 -14.41
N ARG A 210 6.20 12.28 -14.36
CA ARG A 210 5.87 11.11 -15.16
C ARG A 210 4.62 10.41 -14.63
N ARG A 211 4.08 9.47 -15.40
CA ARG A 211 3.08 8.51 -14.88
C ARG A 211 3.78 7.37 -14.15
N PHE A 212 3.19 6.85 -13.09
CA PHE A 212 3.82 5.85 -12.22
C PHE A 212 3.02 4.56 -12.16
N SER A 213 3.70 3.42 -12.19
CA SER A 213 3.12 2.13 -11.85
C SER A 213 3.10 1.95 -10.34
N LEU A 214 2.14 1.19 -9.83
CA LEU A 214 2.02 0.84 -8.43
C LEU A 214 2.60 -0.56 -8.17
N VAL A 215 3.22 -0.73 -7.01
CA VAL A 215 3.74 -1.99 -6.49
C VAL A 215 3.24 -2.20 -5.07
N LEU A 216 2.68 -3.39 -4.84
CA LEU A 216 2.37 -3.90 -3.52
C LEU A 216 3.28 -5.10 -3.24
N SER A 217 3.87 -5.14 -2.05
CA SER A 217 4.76 -6.25 -1.67
C SER A 217 4.71 -6.55 -0.18
N ALA A 218 4.84 -7.83 0.13
CA ALA A 218 5.07 -8.36 1.47
C ALA A 218 6.29 -9.27 1.39
N ARG A 219 7.39 -8.86 2.01
CA ARG A 219 8.70 -9.50 1.92
C ARG A 219 9.18 -9.90 3.32
N ALA A 220 10.13 -10.82 3.38
CA ALA A 220 10.85 -11.19 4.59
C ALA A 220 12.35 -11.21 4.27
N GLY A 221 13.17 -10.68 5.17
CA GLY A 221 14.61 -10.58 4.96
C GLY A 221 15.03 -9.33 4.18
N GLY A 222 16.27 -9.33 3.71
CA GLY A 222 16.86 -8.22 2.96
C GLY A 222 16.87 -6.94 3.80
N TRP A 223 16.31 -5.85 3.26
CA TRP A 223 16.21 -4.62 4.04
C TRP A 223 15.31 -4.76 5.26
N GLY A 224 14.40 -5.74 5.32
CA GLY A 224 13.54 -5.99 6.50
C GLY A 224 14.28 -6.43 7.76
N GLY A 225 15.56 -6.79 7.67
CA GLY A 225 16.32 -7.40 8.75
C GLY A 225 16.13 -8.92 8.80
N THR A 226 16.62 -9.57 9.86
CA THR A 226 16.59 -11.03 10.00
C THR A 226 15.21 -11.51 10.46
N PRO A 227 14.50 -12.33 9.69
CA PRO A 227 13.20 -12.86 10.12
C PRO A 227 13.35 -14.02 11.10
N ASP A 228 12.45 -14.11 12.06
CA ASP A 228 12.29 -15.26 12.97
C ASP A 228 11.41 -16.32 12.31
N PRO A 229 11.93 -17.51 11.94
CA PRO A 229 11.15 -18.66 11.46
C PRO A 229 9.85 -18.93 12.20
N ALA A 230 9.84 -18.78 13.53
CA ALA A 230 8.68 -19.10 14.35
C ALA A 230 7.53 -18.08 14.20
N LYS A 231 7.80 -16.90 13.62
CA LYS A 231 6.80 -15.84 13.38
C LYS A 231 6.24 -15.83 11.97
N PHE A 232 6.79 -16.66 11.07
CA PHE A 232 6.35 -16.75 9.67
C PHE A 232 5.64 -18.09 9.41
N PRO A 233 4.68 -18.15 8.48
CA PRO A 233 4.35 -17.14 7.48
C PRO A 233 3.58 -15.93 8.02
N VAL A 234 3.84 -14.77 7.43
CA VAL A 234 3.07 -13.53 7.65
C VAL A 234 2.28 -13.24 6.39
N THR A 235 0.99 -12.92 6.55
CA THR A 235 0.13 -12.51 5.44
C THR A 235 -0.33 -11.07 5.64
N ALA A 236 0.09 -10.17 4.76
CA ALA A 236 -0.49 -8.84 4.66
C ALA A 236 -1.80 -8.88 3.86
N LEU A 237 -2.77 -8.08 4.28
CA LEU A 237 -4.08 -7.97 3.64
C LEU A 237 -4.25 -6.58 3.06
N VAL A 238 -4.80 -6.48 1.86
CA VAL A 238 -5.22 -5.22 1.23
C VAL A 238 -6.70 -5.32 0.93
N ASP A 239 -7.45 -4.35 1.45
CA ASP A 239 -8.91 -4.24 1.29
C ASP A 239 -9.24 -3.60 -0.06
N TRP A 240 -8.59 -2.49 -0.37
CA TRP A 240 -8.78 -1.82 -1.65
C TRP A 240 -7.58 -0.97 -2.02
N VAL A 241 -7.48 -0.65 -3.31
CA VAL A 241 -6.63 0.42 -3.87
C VAL A 241 -7.53 1.38 -4.64
N ARG A 242 -7.38 2.69 -4.42
CA ARG A 242 -8.21 3.73 -5.05
C ARG A 242 -7.35 4.93 -5.47
N GLN A 243 -7.74 5.56 -6.57
CA GLN A 243 -7.26 6.87 -7.05
C GLN A 243 -8.42 7.62 -7.69
#